data_AF-A0A7C3H720-F1
#
_entry.id   AF-A0A7C3H720-F1
#
_cell.length_a   1.000
_cell.length_b   1.000
_cell.length_c   1.000
_cell.angle_alpha   90.00
_cell.angle_beta   90.00
_cell.angle_gamma   90.00
#
_symmetry.space_group_name_H-M   'P 1'
#
loop_
_entity.id
_entity.type
_entity.pdbx_description
1 polymer ?
#
loop_
_entity_poly.entity_id
_entity_poly.type
_entity_poly.pdbx_seq_one_letter_code
_entity_poly.pdbx_strand_id
1 'polypeptide(L)'
;MIQMWHLHHGDGASVLSRNAQAWMPDFGVGVWLDAPPPRLWIPEDFMNLGPGELLPPPVLTAIRLRAPQLDYEQAWMQLGGRGCFMEFTVSGDTESFFESQAPAYRAWIEEVMISAQPFFVPLLKASSFESELFAARQKHVAPILTYVRESTEDEGLLILSREKLEGRLQSAFKLLPWSSPDPATTRFLVRLAAE
;
A
#
# COMPACT_ATOMS: atom_id res chain seq x y z
N MET A 1 -3.38 3.91 6.28
CA MET A 1 -4.17 3.59 5.08
C MET A 1 -4.55 2.11 5.11
N ILE A 2 -5.63 1.72 4.42
CA ILE A 2 -6.09 0.33 4.33
C ILE A 2 -6.32 -0.04 2.86
N GLN A 3 -5.85 -1.22 2.45
CA GLN A 3 -6.06 -1.83 1.14
C GLN A 3 -7.39 -2.59 1.15
N MET A 4 -8.46 -1.98 0.61
CA MET A 4 -9.82 -2.52 0.73
C MET A 4 -9.95 -3.93 0.16
N TRP A 5 -9.22 -4.24 -0.92
CA TRP A 5 -9.26 -5.55 -1.56
C TRP A 5 -8.69 -6.68 -0.70
N HIS A 6 -7.95 -6.36 0.36
CA HIS A 6 -7.46 -7.35 1.34
C HIS A 6 -8.25 -7.39 2.65
N LEU A 7 -9.30 -6.55 2.81
CA LEU A 7 -10.09 -6.52 4.05
C LEU A 7 -10.79 -7.84 4.40
N HIS A 8 -10.98 -8.72 3.41
CA HIS A 8 -11.60 -10.02 3.62
C HIS A 8 -10.67 -11.02 4.34
N HIS A 9 -9.36 -10.75 4.37
CA HIS A 9 -8.41 -11.55 5.13
C HIS A 9 -8.45 -11.21 6.63
N GLY A 10 -8.41 -12.23 7.47
CA GLY A 10 -8.22 -12.06 8.93
C GLY A 10 -9.28 -11.21 9.64
N ASP A 11 -10.52 -11.16 9.13
CA ASP A 11 -11.63 -10.36 9.69
C ASP A 11 -11.40 -8.82 9.65
N GLY A 12 -10.55 -8.33 8.75
CA GLY A 12 -10.25 -6.90 8.62
C GLY A 12 -11.49 -6.03 8.36
N ALA A 13 -12.44 -6.53 7.58
CA ALA A 13 -13.70 -5.84 7.29
C ALA A 13 -14.52 -5.54 8.56
N SER A 14 -14.61 -6.51 9.48
CA SER A 14 -15.34 -6.32 10.74
C SER A 14 -14.61 -5.37 11.68
N VAL A 15 -13.27 -5.42 11.71
CA VAL A 15 -12.45 -4.44 12.45
C VAL A 15 -12.72 -3.02 11.96
N LEU A 16 -12.65 -2.81 10.64
CA LEU A 16 -12.94 -1.51 10.05
C LEU A 16 -14.37 -1.07 10.35
N SER A 17 -15.36 -1.96 10.18
CA SER A 17 -16.77 -1.65 10.45
C SER A 17 -17.01 -1.21 11.89
N ARG A 18 -16.46 -1.92 12.88
CA ARG A 18 -16.59 -1.59 14.31
C ARG A 18 -15.96 -0.24 14.66
N ASN A 19 -14.89 0.16 13.97
CA ASN A 19 -14.16 1.39 14.25
C ASN A 19 -14.48 2.53 13.27
N ALA A 20 -15.36 2.34 12.28
CA ALA A 20 -15.55 3.27 11.17
C ALA A 20 -15.92 4.70 11.63
N GLN A 21 -16.79 4.81 12.63
CA GLN A 21 -17.17 6.12 13.18
C GLN A 21 -15.96 6.83 13.83
N ALA A 22 -15.13 6.09 14.56
CA ALA A 22 -13.96 6.64 15.25
C ALA A 22 -12.81 6.95 14.31
N TRP A 23 -12.63 6.18 13.23
CA TRP A 23 -11.51 6.33 12.30
C TRP A 23 -11.78 7.27 11.13
N MET A 24 -13.05 7.60 10.86
CA MET A 24 -13.48 8.48 9.76
C MET A 24 -12.85 8.09 8.42
N PRO A 25 -13.23 6.91 7.87
CA PRO A 25 -12.65 6.39 6.65
C PRO A 25 -13.06 7.19 5.43
N ASP A 26 -12.07 7.51 4.60
CA ASP A 26 -12.19 8.16 3.31
C ASP A 26 -11.72 7.23 2.19
N PHE A 27 -12.41 7.24 1.06
CA PHE A 27 -12.16 6.30 -0.03
C PHE A 27 -11.43 6.98 -1.20
N GLY A 28 -10.42 6.29 -1.72
CA GLY A 28 -9.67 6.69 -2.90
C GLY A 28 -9.10 5.48 -3.61
N VAL A 29 -8.04 5.66 -4.39
CA VAL A 29 -7.51 4.61 -5.27
C VAL A 29 -6.02 4.39 -5.05
N GLY A 30 -5.65 3.12 -4.86
CA GLY A 30 -4.29 2.64 -5.01
C GLY A 30 -3.93 2.44 -6.48
N VAL A 31 -2.76 2.94 -6.87
CA VAL A 31 -2.28 2.91 -8.25
C VAL A 31 -0.91 2.27 -8.30
N TRP A 32 -0.81 1.14 -9.00
CA TRP A 32 0.47 0.51 -9.31
C TRP A 32 1.28 1.40 -10.24
N LEU A 33 2.46 1.82 -9.78
CA LEU A 33 3.32 2.69 -10.58
C LEU A 33 4.13 1.93 -11.63
N ASP A 34 4.23 0.61 -11.51
CA ASP A 34 4.94 -0.31 -12.42
C ASP A 34 4.03 -1.02 -13.43
N ALA A 35 2.73 -0.70 -13.46
CA ALA A 35 1.73 -1.31 -14.35
C ALA A 35 1.05 -0.26 -15.26
N PRO A 36 0.32 -0.68 -16.32
CA PRO A 36 -0.54 0.25 -17.08
C PRO A 36 -1.55 0.99 -16.19
N PRO A 37 -2.09 2.14 -16.63
CA PRO A 37 -3.09 2.86 -15.86
C PRO A 37 -4.28 1.96 -15.49
N PRO A 38 -4.84 2.14 -14.28
CA PRO A 38 -6.02 1.40 -13.85
C PRO A 38 -7.19 1.69 -14.79
N ARG A 39 -7.92 0.63 -15.15
CA ARG A 39 -9.07 0.68 -16.05
C ARG A 39 -10.15 -0.28 -15.57
N LEU A 40 -11.40 0.00 -15.95
CA LEU A 40 -12.48 -0.96 -15.73
C LEU A 40 -12.29 -2.20 -16.61
N TRP A 41 -12.98 -3.28 -16.21
CA TRP A 41 -13.03 -4.49 -17.01
C TRP A 41 -13.74 -4.23 -18.33
N ILE A 42 -13.17 -4.78 -19.40
CA ILE A 42 -13.77 -4.85 -20.73
C ILE A 42 -14.17 -6.30 -21.02
N PRO A 43 -15.12 -6.55 -21.94
CA PRO A 43 -15.54 -7.90 -22.30
C PRO A 43 -14.37 -8.84 -22.63
N GLU A 44 -13.34 -8.33 -23.30
CA GLU A 44 -12.13 -9.08 -23.68
C GLU A 44 -11.37 -9.62 -22.48
N ASP A 45 -11.42 -8.96 -21.31
CA ASP A 45 -10.76 -9.45 -20.10
C ASP A 45 -11.39 -10.76 -19.61
N PHE A 46 -12.72 -10.91 -19.76
CA PHE A 46 -13.44 -12.12 -19.40
C PHE A 46 -13.23 -13.24 -20.42
N MET A 47 -13.12 -12.89 -21.70
CA MET A 47 -12.96 -13.86 -22.79
C MET A 47 -11.55 -14.48 -22.82
N ASN A 48 -10.55 -13.75 -22.34
CA ASN A 48 -9.15 -14.20 -22.30
C ASN A 48 -8.77 -14.89 -20.98
N LEU A 49 -9.72 -15.06 -20.05
CA LEU A 49 -9.44 -15.65 -18.76
C LEU A 49 -9.15 -17.15 -18.88
N GLY A 50 -7.94 -17.57 -18.52
CA GLY A 50 -7.59 -18.98 -18.43
C GLY A 50 -8.34 -19.71 -17.31
N PRO A 51 -8.50 -21.04 -17.38
CA PRO A 51 -9.06 -21.82 -16.27
C PRO A 51 -8.27 -21.61 -14.97
N GLY A 52 -8.92 -21.08 -13.94
CA GLY A 52 -8.32 -20.81 -12.63
C GLY A 52 -7.61 -19.46 -12.51
N GLU A 53 -7.54 -18.67 -13.58
CA GLU A 53 -7.05 -17.30 -13.50
C GLU A 53 -8.11 -16.39 -12.86
N LEU A 54 -7.64 -15.40 -12.10
CA LEU A 54 -8.49 -14.38 -11.48
C LEU A 54 -8.32 -13.07 -12.23
N LEU A 55 -9.43 -12.39 -12.49
CA LEU A 55 -9.37 -11.02 -12.98
C LEU A 55 -8.73 -10.12 -11.93
N PRO A 56 -7.71 -9.32 -12.30
CA PRO A 56 -7.22 -8.30 -11.39
C PRO A 56 -8.37 -7.33 -11.07
N PRO A 57 -8.48 -6.86 -9.81
CA PRO A 57 -9.53 -5.92 -9.44
C PRO A 57 -9.41 -4.64 -10.30
N PRO A 58 -10.53 -4.13 -10.84
CA PRO A 58 -10.51 -3.01 -11.78
C PRO A 58 -10.12 -1.71 -11.08
N VAL A 59 -10.43 -1.61 -9.78
CA VAL A 59 -10.06 -0.50 -8.91
C VAL A 59 -9.54 -1.06 -7.60
N LEU A 60 -8.30 -0.70 -7.27
CA LEU A 60 -7.69 -1.03 -6.00
C LEU A 60 -8.08 0.05 -4.99
N THR A 61 -9.24 -0.09 -4.35
CA THR A 61 -9.73 0.93 -3.42
C THR A 61 -8.84 1.05 -2.17
N ALA A 62 -8.35 2.25 -1.91
CA ALA A 62 -7.58 2.57 -0.72
C ALA A 62 -8.46 3.37 0.26
N ILE A 63 -8.36 3.05 1.55
CA ILE A 63 -9.09 3.74 2.61
C ILE A 63 -8.10 4.53 3.46
N ARG A 64 -8.33 5.84 3.57
CA ARG A 64 -7.59 6.74 4.44
C ARG A 64 -8.33 6.90 5.75
N LEU A 65 -7.65 6.73 6.87
CA LEU A 65 -8.21 7.02 8.19
C LEU A 65 -7.89 8.49 8.51
N ARG A 66 -8.91 9.32 8.75
CA ARG A 66 -8.76 10.79 8.88
C ARG A 66 -9.08 11.35 10.25
N ALA A 67 -9.34 10.50 11.24
CA ALA A 67 -9.66 10.98 12.58
C ALA A 67 -8.55 11.90 13.14
N PRO A 68 -8.85 13.12 13.64
CA PRO A 68 -7.84 14.05 14.14
C PRO A 68 -7.00 13.53 15.31
N GLN A 69 -7.54 12.57 16.06
CA GLN A 69 -6.91 11.92 17.22
C GLN A 69 -6.74 10.42 16.98
N LEU A 70 -6.45 10.02 15.73
CA LEU A 70 -6.25 8.63 15.39
C LEU A 70 -5.05 8.05 16.15
N ASP A 71 -5.30 7.01 16.94
CA ASP A 71 -4.25 6.19 17.51
C ASP A 71 -3.75 5.19 16.45
N TYR A 72 -2.65 5.56 15.79
CA TYR A 72 -2.05 4.75 14.72
C TYR A 72 -1.52 3.41 15.22
N GLU A 73 -0.99 3.36 16.45
CA GLU A 73 -0.52 2.13 17.06
C GLU A 73 -1.68 1.18 17.32
N GLN A 74 -2.78 1.70 17.89
CA GLN A 74 -3.98 0.90 18.10
C GLN A 74 -4.60 0.42 16.78
N ALA A 75 -4.64 1.28 15.75
CA ALA A 75 -5.11 0.89 14.42
C ALA A 75 -4.24 -0.22 13.82
N TRP A 76 -2.92 -0.12 13.95
CA TRP A 76 -1.98 -1.17 13.57
C TRP A 76 -2.19 -2.47 14.37
N MET A 77 -2.35 -2.40 15.68
CA MET A 77 -2.59 -3.60 16.51
C MET A 77 -3.88 -4.34 16.13
N GLN A 78 -4.86 -3.64 15.58
CA GLN A 78 -6.13 -4.23 15.13
C GLN A 78 -6.12 -4.70 13.67
N LEU A 79 -5.35 -4.05 12.78
CA LEU A 79 -5.36 -4.34 11.34
C LEU A 79 -4.07 -4.98 10.80
N GLY A 80 -2.95 -4.80 11.47
CA GLY A 80 -1.69 -5.43 11.14
C GLY A 80 -1.78 -6.95 11.20
N GLY A 81 -0.97 -7.61 10.37
CA GLY A 81 -0.99 -9.04 10.13
C GLY A 81 -2.11 -9.53 9.19
N ARG A 82 -2.94 -8.63 8.63
CA ARG A 82 -4.14 -9.01 7.84
C ARG A 82 -3.99 -8.76 6.35
N GLY A 83 -2.81 -8.36 5.88
CA GLY A 83 -2.54 -8.09 4.46
C GLY A 83 -3.15 -6.78 3.94
N CYS A 84 -3.79 -5.98 4.80
CA CYS A 84 -4.54 -4.81 4.38
C CYS A 84 -3.89 -3.49 4.82
N PHE A 85 -2.84 -3.52 5.64
CA PHE A 85 -2.24 -2.31 6.18
C PHE A 85 -1.26 -1.64 5.21
N MET A 86 -1.34 -0.31 5.16
CA MET A 86 -0.36 0.54 4.49
C MET A 86 -0.17 1.85 5.26
N GLU A 87 1.06 2.29 5.41
CA GLU A 87 1.43 3.56 6.02
C GLU A 87 2.55 4.20 5.22
N PHE A 88 2.52 5.52 5.08
CA PHE A 88 3.66 6.25 4.56
C PHE A 88 3.68 7.65 5.16
N THR A 89 4.89 8.20 5.28
CA THR A 89 5.11 9.59 5.66
C THR A 89 5.55 10.39 4.46
N VAL A 90 5.19 11.68 4.44
CA VAL A 90 5.49 12.58 3.33
C VAL A 90 6.28 13.78 3.83
N SER A 91 7.08 14.38 2.95
CA SER A 91 7.68 15.67 3.21
C SER A 91 6.61 16.76 3.19
N GLY A 92 6.38 17.41 4.34
CA GLY A 92 5.40 18.51 4.46
C GLY A 92 4.03 18.05 4.95
N ASP A 93 2.99 18.78 4.54
CA ASP A 93 1.61 18.55 4.97
C ASP A 93 0.94 17.42 4.17
N THR A 94 0.13 16.60 4.86
CA THR A 94 -0.50 15.41 4.27
C THR A 94 -1.64 15.77 3.31
N GLU A 95 -2.45 16.78 3.62
CA GLU A 95 -3.53 17.19 2.70
C GLU A 95 -2.96 17.79 1.43
N SER A 96 -1.96 18.68 1.58
CA SER A 96 -1.23 19.28 0.47
C SER A 96 -0.57 18.21 -0.44
N PHE A 97 -0.08 17.11 0.14
CA PHE A 97 0.41 15.97 -0.64
C PHE A 97 -0.69 15.35 -1.50
N PHE A 98 -1.86 15.04 -0.94
CA PHE A 98 -2.95 14.43 -1.71
C PHE A 98 -3.51 15.38 -2.77
N GLU A 99 -3.68 16.66 -2.44
CA GLU A 99 -4.15 17.70 -3.37
C GLU A 99 -3.19 17.87 -4.56
N SER A 100 -1.89 17.87 -4.32
CA SER A 100 -0.88 18.01 -5.39
C SER A 100 -0.70 16.74 -6.23
N GLN A 101 -0.87 15.56 -5.64
CA GLN A 101 -0.75 14.29 -6.36
C GLN A 101 -1.96 14.00 -7.24
N ALA A 102 -3.16 14.37 -6.82
CA ALA A 102 -4.38 13.99 -7.54
C ALA A 102 -4.39 14.45 -9.03
N PRO A 103 -4.04 15.70 -9.38
CA PRO A 103 -3.91 16.11 -10.79
C PRO A 103 -2.86 15.31 -11.55
N ALA A 104 -1.75 14.94 -10.90
CA ALA A 104 -0.68 14.17 -11.52
C ALA A 104 -1.12 12.75 -11.89
N TYR A 105 -1.97 12.11 -11.08
CA TYR A 105 -2.59 10.83 -11.42
C TYR A 105 -3.66 10.98 -12.50
N ARG A 106 -4.52 11.98 -12.40
CA ARG A 106 -5.58 12.25 -13.39
C ARG A 106 -5.05 12.49 -14.81
N ALA A 107 -3.80 12.96 -14.94
CA ALA A 107 -3.20 13.23 -16.24
C ALA A 107 -2.97 11.98 -17.12
N TRP A 108 -2.98 10.77 -16.55
CA TRP A 108 -2.71 9.52 -17.31
C TRP A 108 -3.70 8.39 -17.01
N ILE A 109 -4.65 8.60 -16.10
CA ILE A 109 -5.77 7.67 -15.86
C ILE A 109 -6.91 8.11 -16.77
N GLU A 110 -7.17 7.33 -17.82
CA GLU A 110 -8.19 7.63 -18.83
C GLU A 110 -9.61 7.37 -18.33
N GLU A 111 -9.78 6.41 -17.43
CA GLU A 111 -11.08 6.02 -16.91
C GLU A 111 -11.69 7.12 -16.02
N VAL A 112 -12.84 7.65 -16.43
CA VAL A 112 -13.51 8.79 -15.75
C VAL A 112 -13.91 8.41 -14.33
N MET A 113 -14.40 7.18 -14.13
CA MET A 113 -14.83 6.70 -12.81
C MET A 113 -13.67 6.61 -11.80
N ILE A 114 -12.46 6.36 -12.29
CA ILE A 114 -11.25 6.22 -11.47
C ILE A 114 -10.59 7.59 -11.28
N SER A 115 -10.48 8.39 -12.33
CA SER A 115 -9.87 9.73 -12.27
C SER A 115 -10.69 10.72 -11.42
N ALA A 116 -12.00 10.53 -11.28
CA ALA A 116 -12.88 11.34 -10.44
C ALA A 116 -12.68 11.14 -8.92
N GLN A 117 -11.88 10.17 -8.51
CA GLN A 117 -11.67 9.84 -7.09
C GLN A 117 -10.95 10.99 -6.36
N PRO A 118 -11.23 11.18 -5.05
CA PRO A 118 -10.77 12.37 -4.32
C PRO A 118 -9.26 12.36 -4.09
N PHE A 119 -8.66 11.19 -3.93
CA PHE A 119 -7.22 11.03 -3.76
C PHE A 119 -6.71 9.70 -4.35
N PHE A 120 -5.40 9.65 -4.55
CA PHE A 120 -4.68 8.48 -5.06
C PHE A 120 -3.49 8.18 -4.16
N VAL A 121 -3.12 6.90 -4.07
CA VAL A 121 -1.95 6.43 -3.33
C VAL A 121 -1.09 5.52 -4.20
N PRO A 122 0.25 5.66 -4.15
CA PRO A 122 1.13 4.79 -4.90
C PRO A 122 1.17 3.39 -4.26
N LEU A 123 1.02 2.38 -5.10
CA LEU A 123 1.27 0.98 -4.76
C LEU A 123 2.61 0.56 -5.33
N LEU A 124 3.42 -0.03 -4.46
CA LEU A 124 4.77 -0.50 -4.77
C LEU A 124 4.91 -1.92 -4.27
N LYS A 125 5.61 -2.73 -5.05
CA LYS A 125 6.12 -4.05 -4.68
C LYS A 125 7.62 -4.06 -4.92
N ALA A 126 8.33 -5.06 -4.42
CA ALA A 126 9.78 -5.08 -4.51
C ALA A 126 10.29 -5.10 -5.97
N SER A 127 9.56 -5.76 -6.87
CA SER A 127 9.85 -5.78 -8.31
C SER A 127 9.54 -4.46 -9.03
N SER A 128 8.79 -3.53 -8.42
CA SER A 128 8.45 -2.25 -9.06
C SER A 128 9.70 -1.44 -9.39
N PHE A 129 10.78 -1.60 -8.62
CA PHE A 129 12.04 -0.87 -8.81
C PHE A 129 12.83 -1.29 -10.06
N GLU A 130 12.46 -2.40 -10.68
CA GLU A 130 13.06 -2.90 -11.92
C GLU A 130 12.28 -2.43 -13.17
N SER A 131 11.12 -1.79 -12.97
CA SER A 131 10.21 -1.37 -14.05
C SER A 131 10.57 -0.01 -14.65
N GLU A 132 10.63 0.06 -15.98
CA GLU A 132 10.76 1.33 -16.72
C GLU A 132 9.56 2.26 -16.50
N LEU A 133 8.35 1.69 -16.35
CA LEU A 133 7.15 2.48 -16.04
C LEU A 133 7.27 3.15 -14.68
N PHE A 134 7.79 2.42 -13.68
CA PHE A 134 8.05 3.00 -12.37
C PHE A 134 9.12 4.09 -12.43
N ALA A 135 10.21 3.88 -13.18
CA ALA A 135 11.26 4.87 -13.38
C ALA A 135 10.70 6.20 -13.93
N ALA A 136 9.81 6.15 -14.92
CA ALA A 136 9.13 7.32 -15.48
C ALA A 136 8.14 8.00 -14.50
N ARG A 137 7.73 7.29 -13.44
CA ARG A 137 6.70 7.70 -12.48
C ARG A 137 7.24 7.96 -11.07
N GLN A 138 8.55 7.97 -10.88
CA GLN A 138 9.18 8.21 -9.57
C GLN A 138 8.74 9.52 -8.90
N LYS A 139 8.30 10.52 -9.67
CA LYS A 139 7.73 11.78 -9.14
C LYS A 139 6.59 11.56 -8.15
N HIS A 140 5.82 10.47 -8.26
CA HIS A 140 4.71 10.16 -7.37
C HIS A 140 5.14 9.64 -5.99
N VAL A 141 6.36 9.12 -5.90
CA VAL A 141 6.97 8.61 -4.65
C VAL A 141 8.08 9.52 -4.15
N ALA A 142 8.46 10.55 -4.93
CA ALA A 142 9.49 11.51 -4.54
C ALA A 142 9.21 12.18 -3.18
N PRO A 143 7.98 12.62 -2.87
CA PRO A 143 7.67 13.22 -1.57
C PRO A 143 7.57 12.22 -0.41
N ILE A 144 7.56 10.90 -0.67
CA ILE A 144 7.44 9.88 0.35
C ILE A 144 8.80 9.66 1.04
N LEU A 145 8.80 9.76 2.37
CA LEU A 145 9.98 9.62 3.22
C LEU A 145 10.12 8.19 3.76
N THR A 146 9.03 7.64 4.28
CA THR A 146 8.91 6.24 4.68
C THR A 146 7.66 5.62 4.05
N TYR A 147 7.72 4.34 3.74
CA TYR A 147 6.62 3.56 3.21
C TYR A 147 6.65 2.18 3.84
N VAL A 148 5.52 1.74 4.37
CA VAL A 148 5.32 0.43 4.98
C VAL A 148 4.04 -0.13 4.41
N ARG A 149 4.09 -1.32 3.82
CA ARG A 149 2.89 -1.98 3.28
C ARG A 149 2.96 -3.48 3.46
N GLU A 150 1.87 -4.06 3.91
CA GLU A 150 1.68 -5.50 3.80
C GLU A 150 1.51 -5.84 2.31
N SER A 151 2.50 -6.51 1.76
CA SER A 151 2.62 -6.80 0.35
C SER A 151 2.39 -8.28 0.13
N THR A 152 1.21 -8.61 -0.40
CA THR A 152 0.91 -10.00 -0.81
C THR A 152 1.77 -10.43 -1.98
N GLU A 153 2.15 -9.51 -2.87
CA GLU A 153 3.02 -9.79 -4.01
C GLU A 153 4.46 -10.14 -3.60
N ASP A 154 4.89 -9.65 -2.43
CA ASP A 154 6.22 -9.91 -1.88
C ASP A 154 6.19 -10.93 -0.71
N GLU A 155 5.02 -11.52 -0.42
CA GLU A 155 4.78 -12.44 0.71
C GLU A 155 5.29 -11.90 2.06
N GLY A 156 5.10 -10.60 2.32
CA GLY A 156 5.64 -9.98 3.53
C GLY A 156 5.37 -8.49 3.69
N LEU A 157 6.23 -7.83 4.46
CA LEU A 157 6.15 -6.40 4.73
C LEU A 157 7.17 -5.64 3.87
N LEU A 158 6.70 -4.81 2.95
CA LEU A 158 7.56 -3.91 2.19
C LEU A 158 7.84 -2.66 3.02
N ILE A 159 9.11 -2.42 3.34
CA ILE A 159 9.57 -1.21 4.04
C ILE A 159 10.53 -0.45 3.13
N LEU A 160 10.21 0.81 2.83
CA LEU A 160 11.06 1.74 2.10
C LEU A 160 11.32 2.96 2.97
N SER A 161 12.54 3.48 2.91
CA SER A 161 12.97 4.65 3.68
C SER A 161 14.02 5.44 2.93
N ARG A 162 13.94 6.77 3.03
CA ARG A 162 14.99 7.69 2.58
C ARG A 162 16.18 7.71 3.54
N GLU A 163 15.97 7.36 4.80
CA GLU A 163 17.04 7.17 5.78
C GLU A 163 17.61 5.76 5.69
N LYS A 164 18.93 5.62 5.94
CA LYS A 164 19.57 4.32 6.09
C LYS A 164 19.01 3.59 7.32
N LEU A 165 18.15 2.61 7.09
CA LEU A 165 17.52 1.84 8.15
C LEU A 165 18.48 0.82 8.78
N GLU A 166 19.60 0.49 8.13
CA GLU A 166 20.50 -0.57 8.58
C GLU A 166 20.96 -0.36 10.03
N GLY A 167 21.34 0.86 10.41
CA GLY A 167 21.80 1.15 11.78
C GLY A 167 20.69 1.00 12.83
N ARG A 168 19.46 1.38 12.50
CA ARG A 168 18.31 1.25 13.41
C ARG A 168 17.86 -0.20 13.54
N LEU A 169 17.76 -0.91 12.42
CA LEU A 169 17.39 -2.32 12.38
C LEU A 169 18.45 -3.18 13.07
N GLN A 170 19.74 -2.95 12.85
CA GLN A 170 20.80 -3.63 13.61
C GLN A 170 20.68 -3.40 15.12
N SER A 171 20.30 -2.19 15.54
CA SER A 171 20.10 -1.90 16.96
C SER A 171 18.87 -2.62 17.52
N ALA A 172 17.78 -2.69 16.75
CA ALA A 172 16.57 -3.43 17.12
C ALA A 172 16.80 -4.96 17.16
N PHE A 173 17.49 -5.53 16.18
CA PHE A 173 17.81 -6.97 16.15
C PHE A 173 18.77 -7.37 17.27
N LYS A 174 19.67 -6.49 17.70
CA LYS A 174 20.49 -6.74 18.92
C LYS A 174 19.62 -6.87 20.18
N LEU A 175 18.46 -6.21 20.23
CA LEU A 175 17.50 -6.32 21.33
C LEU A 175 16.57 -7.53 21.17
N LEU A 176 16.55 -8.15 19.99
CA LEU A 176 15.78 -9.35 19.65
C LEU A 176 16.73 -10.47 19.17
N PRO A 177 17.57 -11.05 20.04
CA PRO A 177 18.65 -11.96 19.64
C PRO A 177 18.19 -13.24 18.91
N TRP A 178 16.89 -13.53 18.90
CA TRP A 178 16.28 -14.64 18.16
C TRP A 178 15.87 -14.28 16.73
N SER A 179 15.83 -12.99 16.35
CA SER A 179 15.64 -12.58 14.96
C SER A 179 16.99 -12.62 14.25
N SER A 180 17.23 -13.67 13.46
CA SER A 180 18.40 -13.74 12.57
C SER A 180 18.05 -13.04 11.25
N PRO A 181 18.65 -11.88 10.93
CA PRO A 181 18.49 -11.30 9.60
C PRO A 181 19.10 -12.28 8.58
N ASP A 182 18.32 -12.65 7.57
CA ASP A 182 18.78 -13.52 6.49
C ASP A 182 19.90 -12.78 5.70
N PRO A 183 21.13 -13.31 5.66
CA PRO A 183 22.27 -12.65 5.05
C PRO A 183 22.19 -12.54 3.52
N ALA A 184 21.29 -13.27 2.85
CA ALA A 184 21.03 -13.14 1.43
C ALA A 184 20.05 -12.00 1.11
N THR A 185 19.44 -11.38 2.14
CA THR A 185 18.30 -10.48 1.95
C THR A 185 18.66 -9.05 2.33
N THR A 186 18.87 -8.20 1.32
CA THR A 186 18.86 -6.72 1.43
C THR A 186 17.45 -6.16 1.66
N ARG A 187 16.44 -7.04 1.78
CA ARG A 187 15.02 -6.75 2.03
C ARG A 187 14.62 -7.46 3.33
N PHE A 188 14.04 -6.74 4.29
CA PHE A 188 13.66 -7.35 5.57
C PHE A 188 12.30 -8.05 5.44
N LEU A 189 12.30 -9.36 5.18
CA LEU A 189 11.11 -10.19 5.26
C LEU A 189 10.91 -10.64 6.70
N VAL A 190 10.04 -9.96 7.44
CA VAL A 190 9.55 -10.47 8.73
C VAL A 190 8.47 -11.50 8.43
N ARG A 191 8.85 -12.79 8.41
CA ARG A 191 7.88 -13.88 8.37
C ARG A 191 7.29 -14.04 9.77
N LEU A 192 6.00 -13.79 9.91
CA LEU A 192 5.26 -14.21 11.10
C LEU A 192 5.26 -15.74 11.13
N ALA A 193 5.64 -16.33 12.26
CA ALA A 193 5.58 -17.77 12.43
C ALA A 193 4.14 -18.23 12.23
N ALA A 194 3.94 -19.22 11.38
CA ALA A 194 2.68 -19.93 11.30
C ALA A 194 2.50 -20.74 12.59
N GLU A 195 1.42 -20.47 13.33
CA GLU A 195 0.90 -21.41 14.34
C GLU A 195 0.17 -22.57 13.67
#